data_AF-A0A5C7QTU6-F1
#
_entry.id   AF-A0A5C7QTU6-F1
#
_cell.length_a   1.000
_cell.length_b   1.000
_cell.length_c   1.000
_cell.angle_alpha   90.00
_cell.angle_beta   90.00
_cell.angle_gamma   90.00
#
_symmetry.space_group_name_H-M   'P 1'
#
loop_
_entity.id
_entity.type
_entity.pdbx_description
1 polymer ?
#
loop_
_entity_poly.entity_id
_entity_poly.type
_entity_poly.pdbx_seq_one_letter_code
_entity_poly.pdbx_strand_id
1 'polypeptide(L)'
;MSELPQVQAPARHIAWLMERSTDATMLTDPQGRIEYVNPAFETLTGWPRQEVLGRTPALLKSGAQQPDLYRQLWATVGAGREFRGVLVNRRRNGELYHEEKSIRPLFDGEGRVTHLLSCGRDVSERVAAMAQLRHSATHDALTGLPNRALFMERTAAAIARARQDGTGFAVVLVDVDAFKRINDQHGHAAGDAVLQAFAERMQQCVRKADTVARLGGDEFALLLEGSGDERQAASLLAVIARALTQPVVYGEAGLPVSASLGACVDVRGELDLPHLLEQADEAMYEAKRGGGGWRIARGDRPTLSAPLGIAHGGESGSEARPAAPLWRTRSVQAGDALLRAGQRFSNLYVLREGRVAVVRPGEGDGAVQERDPQAWLGLDGISTRRHRCDVIARSDAELWAIDYDQLLAAAREQPELLALFIDALAQEAAR
;
A
#
# COMPACT_ATOMS: atom_id res chain seq x y z
N MET A 1 22.81 -49.95 -54.49
CA MET A 1 22.68 -49.66 -53.05
C MET A 1 23.80 -48.72 -52.65
N SER A 2 23.47 -47.46 -52.43
CA SER A 2 24.25 -46.56 -51.56
C SER A 2 23.31 -45.43 -51.17
N GLU A 3 22.42 -45.75 -50.24
CA GLU A 3 21.61 -44.76 -49.54
C GLU A 3 22.53 -43.85 -48.72
N LEU A 4 22.36 -42.54 -48.89
CA LEU A 4 22.72 -41.54 -47.89
C LEU A 4 21.41 -41.02 -47.28
N PRO A 5 20.94 -41.50 -46.12
CA PRO A 5 19.74 -40.95 -45.51
C PRO A 5 20.01 -40.03 -44.30
N GLN A 6 19.24 -38.93 -44.26
CA GLN A 6 18.62 -38.34 -43.07
C GLN A 6 19.30 -37.27 -42.19
N VAL A 7 20.52 -36.80 -42.43
CA VAL A 7 21.12 -35.73 -41.56
C VAL A 7 20.51 -34.32 -41.79
N GLN A 8 19.82 -34.05 -42.92
CA GLN A 8 19.33 -32.69 -43.24
C GLN A 8 17.95 -32.32 -42.65
N ALA A 9 17.10 -33.29 -42.28
CA ALA A 9 15.74 -33.00 -41.80
C ALA A 9 15.70 -32.34 -40.40
N PRO A 10 16.52 -32.76 -39.41
CA PRO A 10 16.50 -32.14 -38.08
C PRO A 10 16.95 -30.68 -38.08
N ALA A 11 17.98 -30.34 -38.86
CA ALA A 11 18.51 -28.98 -38.95
C ALA A 11 17.49 -28.00 -39.55
N ARG A 12 16.73 -28.44 -40.56
CA ARG A 12 15.65 -27.65 -41.17
C ARG A 12 14.50 -27.40 -40.19
N HIS A 13 14.13 -28.40 -39.37
CA HIS A 13 13.10 -28.23 -38.35
C HIS A 13 13.52 -27.28 -37.22
N ILE A 14 14.78 -27.34 -36.77
CA ILE A 14 15.31 -26.43 -35.74
C ILE A 14 15.33 -24.99 -36.28
N ALA A 15 15.81 -24.77 -37.51
CA ALA A 15 15.79 -23.45 -38.14
C ALA A 15 14.35 -22.91 -38.28
N TRP A 16 13.41 -23.76 -38.71
CA TRP A 16 11.99 -23.43 -38.82
C TRP A 16 11.36 -23.04 -37.48
N LEU A 17 11.73 -23.71 -36.39
CA LEU A 17 11.27 -23.40 -35.03
C LEU A 17 11.84 -22.06 -34.54
N MET A 18 13.12 -21.78 -34.79
CA MET A 18 13.76 -20.51 -34.40
C MET A 18 13.16 -19.31 -35.14
N GLU A 19 12.84 -19.46 -36.42
CA GLU A 19 12.17 -18.45 -37.26
C GLU A 19 10.73 -18.14 -36.81
N ARG A 20 10.07 -19.08 -36.12
CA ARG A 20 8.71 -18.90 -35.59
C ARG A 20 8.67 -18.60 -34.09
N SER A 21 9.81 -18.56 -33.41
CA SER A 21 9.87 -18.23 -32.00
C SER A 21 9.41 -16.79 -31.75
N THR A 22 8.65 -16.59 -30.68
CA THR A 22 8.26 -15.25 -30.20
C THR A 22 9.41 -14.54 -29.49
N ASP A 23 10.41 -15.30 -29.03
CA ASP A 23 11.58 -14.74 -28.34
C ASP A 23 12.66 -14.37 -29.36
N ALA A 24 13.23 -13.18 -29.18
CA ALA A 24 14.32 -12.68 -30.01
C ALA A 24 15.55 -13.58 -29.84
N THR A 25 15.95 -14.24 -30.92
CA THR A 25 17.06 -15.18 -30.93
C THR A 25 18.19 -14.64 -31.79
N MET A 26 19.41 -14.75 -31.28
CA MET A 26 20.63 -14.29 -31.91
C MET A 26 21.73 -15.31 -31.70
N LEU A 27 22.46 -15.65 -32.76
CA LEU A 27 23.67 -16.47 -32.70
C LEU A 27 24.88 -15.59 -33.04
N THR A 28 25.95 -15.72 -32.26
CA THR A 28 27.21 -15.04 -32.55
C THR A 28 28.37 -16.03 -32.63
N ASP A 29 29.44 -15.63 -33.31
CA ASP A 29 30.76 -16.24 -33.17
C ASP A 29 31.29 -16.06 -31.72
N PRO A 30 32.42 -16.69 -31.34
CA PRO A 30 33.01 -16.55 -30.00
C PRO A 30 33.50 -15.12 -29.68
N GLN A 31 33.70 -14.27 -30.69
CA GLN A 31 34.09 -12.87 -30.57
C GLN A 31 32.88 -11.94 -30.47
N GLY A 32 31.66 -12.47 -30.51
CA GLY A 32 30.41 -11.71 -30.38
C GLY A 32 29.95 -11.06 -31.69
N ARG A 33 30.41 -11.49 -32.86
CA ARG A 33 29.86 -11.05 -34.15
C ARG A 33 28.62 -11.84 -34.48
N ILE A 34 27.55 -11.14 -34.84
CA ILE A 34 26.24 -11.72 -35.12
C ILE A 34 26.28 -12.48 -36.45
N GLU A 35 25.96 -13.76 -36.41
CA GLU A 35 25.88 -14.63 -37.59
C GLU A 35 24.43 -14.95 -37.96
N TYR A 36 23.52 -14.90 -36.99
CA TYR A 36 22.10 -15.15 -37.21
C TYR A 36 21.26 -14.34 -36.23
N VAL A 37 20.11 -13.87 -36.72
CA VAL A 37 18.99 -13.35 -35.92
C VAL A 37 17.67 -13.83 -36.53
N ASN A 38 16.67 -14.06 -35.69
CA ASN A 38 15.32 -14.42 -36.13
C ASN A 38 14.42 -13.16 -36.31
N PRO A 39 13.20 -13.29 -36.87
CA PRO A 39 12.29 -12.17 -37.08
C PRO A 39 11.86 -11.49 -35.79
N ALA A 40 11.72 -12.25 -34.69
CA ALA A 40 11.40 -11.68 -33.38
C ALA A 40 12.48 -10.70 -32.90
N PHE A 41 13.76 -10.92 -33.23
CA PHE A 41 14.82 -9.95 -32.97
C PHE A 41 14.61 -8.64 -33.76
N GLU A 42 14.23 -8.73 -35.04
CA GLU A 42 13.98 -7.55 -35.87
C GLU A 42 12.79 -6.74 -35.32
N THR A 43 11.70 -7.42 -34.95
CA THR A 43 10.52 -6.81 -34.33
C THR A 43 10.86 -6.18 -32.98
N LEU A 44 11.60 -6.89 -32.12
CA LEU A 44 11.96 -6.40 -30.79
C LEU A 44 12.90 -5.20 -30.87
N THR A 45 13.96 -5.29 -31.68
CA THR A 45 15.04 -4.30 -31.64
C THR A 45 14.84 -3.15 -32.63
N GLY A 46 13.99 -3.34 -33.64
CA GLY A 46 13.83 -2.44 -34.78
C GLY A 46 15.01 -2.48 -35.77
N TRP A 47 15.99 -3.36 -35.56
CA TRP A 47 17.13 -3.51 -36.46
C TRP A 47 16.89 -4.63 -37.45
N PRO A 48 16.95 -4.36 -38.77
CA PRO A 48 16.81 -5.39 -39.77
C PRO A 48 18.06 -6.27 -39.78
N ARG A 49 17.85 -7.57 -40.00
CA ARG A 49 18.87 -8.62 -40.02
C ARG A 49 20.08 -8.23 -40.89
N GLN A 50 19.82 -7.70 -42.09
CA GLN A 50 20.86 -7.31 -43.04
C GLN A 50 21.80 -6.23 -42.50
N GLU A 51 21.34 -5.38 -41.57
CA GLU A 51 22.14 -4.32 -40.97
C GLU A 51 22.89 -4.75 -39.70
N VAL A 52 22.61 -5.94 -39.16
CA VAL A 52 23.21 -6.43 -37.90
C VAL A 52 24.19 -7.59 -38.09
N LEU A 53 24.08 -8.36 -39.18
CA LEU A 53 25.02 -9.44 -39.49
C LEU A 53 26.46 -8.91 -39.56
N GLY A 54 27.39 -9.63 -38.93
CA GLY A 54 28.81 -9.28 -38.81
C GLY A 54 29.16 -8.20 -37.78
N ARG A 55 28.16 -7.51 -37.21
CA ARG A 55 28.32 -6.51 -36.14
C ARG A 55 28.22 -7.17 -34.78
N THR A 56 28.50 -6.41 -33.72
CA THR A 56 28.36 -6.88 -32.34
C THR A 56 27.06 -6.38 -31.70
N PRO A 57 26.53 -7.08 -30.68
CA PRO A 57 25.35 -6.65 -29.93
C PRO A 57 25.50 -5.30 -29.21
N ALA A 58 26.68 -4.69 -29.23
CA ALA A 58 26.93 -3.36 -28.66
C ALA A 58 26.02 -2.27 -29.26
N LEU A 59 25.46 -2.48 -30.46
CA LEU A 59 24.45 -1.59 -31.06
C LEU A 59 23.17 -1.46 -30.23
N LEU A 60 22.85 -2.45 -29.38
CA LEU A 60 21.69 -2.44 -28.48
C LEU A 60 21.99 -1.77 -27.13
N LYS A 61 23.26 -1.44 -26.85
CA LYS A 61 23.69 -0.94 -25.55
C LYS A 61 23.04 0.41 -25.24
N SER A 62 22.30 0.49 -24.14
CA SER A 62 21.64 1.73 -23.68
C SER A 62 22.60 2.70 -22.96
N GLY A 63 23.62 2.17 -22.28
CA GLY A 63 24.43 2.92 -21.32
C GLY A 63 23.81 3.04 -19.92
N ALA A 64 22.59 2.56 -19.71
CA ALA A 64 21.90 2.57 -18.42
C ALA A 64 22.36 1.43 -17.48
N GLN A 65 23.01 0.40 -18.04
CA GLN A 65 23.44 -0.77 -17.28
C GLN A 65 24.78 -0.52 -16.57
N GLN A 66 24.89 -0.99 -15.32
CA GLN A 66 26.12 -0.93 -14.56
C GLN A 66 27.27 -1.70 -15.26
N PRO A 67 28.50 -1.16 -15.31
CA PRO A 67 29.65 -1.82 -15.96
C PRO A 67 29.94 -3.23 -15.43
N ASP A 68 29.67 -3.47 -14.14
CA ASP A 68 29.87 -4.78 -13.50
C ASP A 68 29.05 -5.90 -14.13
N LEU A 69 27.82 -5.61 -14.58
CA LEU A 69 26.98 -6.64 -15.17
C LEU A 69 27.58 -7.15 -16.49
N TYR A 70 28.14 -6.27 -17.31
CA TYR A 70 28.81 -6.67 -18.54
C TYR A 70 30.09 -7.47 -18.25
N ARG A 71 30.87 -7.10 -17.22
CA ARG A 71 32.02 -7.91 -16.76
C ARG A 71 31.58 -9.31 -16.36
N GLN A 72 30.52 -9.41 -15.55
CA GLN A 72 29.96 -10.68 -15.11
C GLN A 72 29.46 -11.52 -16.28
N LEU A 73 28.77 -10.91 -17.25
CA LEU A 73 28.29 -11.56 -18.46
C LEU A 73 29.44 -12.24 -19.21
N TRP A 74 30.49 -11.47 -19.56
CA TRP A 74 31.61 -11.99 -20.34
C TRP A 74 32.44 -13.01 -19.56
N ALA A 75 32.62 -12.82 -18.25
CA ALA A 75 33.29 -13.81 -17.41
C ALA A 75 32.49 -15.12 -17.30
N THR A 76 31.15 -15.04 -17.23
CA THR A 76 30.28 -16.23 -17.13
C THR A 76 30.29 -17.03 -18.42
N VAL A 77 30.06 -16.35 -19.55
CA VAL A 77 30.01 -16.99 -20.87
C VAL A 77 31.39 -17.49 -21.29
N GLY A 78 32.45 -16.73 -21.02
CA GLY A 78 33.84 -17.14 -21.29
C GLY A 78 34.29 -18.34 -20.44
N ALA A 79 33.69 -18.55 -19.27
CA ALA A 79 33.89 -19.75 -18.46
C ALA A 79 33.02 -20.94 -18.90
N GLY A 80 32.35 -20.86 -20.05
CA GLY A 80 31.50 -21.92 -20.57
C GLY A 80 30.15 -22.06 -19.86
N ARG A 81 29.73 -21.07 -19.07
CA ARG A 81 28.46 -21.10 -18.32
C ARG A 81 27.39 -20.24 -18.97
N GLU A 82 26.13 -20.58 -18.71
CA GLU A 82 24.99 -19.76 -19.12
C GLU A 82 24.93 -18.48 -18.28
N PHE A 83 24.77 -17.34 -18.95
CA PHE A 83 24.37 -16.09 -18.32
C PHE A 83 22.85 -15.92 -18.42
N ARG A 84 22.22 -15.49 -17.32
CA ARG A 84 20.83 -15.01 -17.31
C ARG A 84 20.76 -13.69 -16.56
N GLY A 85 19.97 -12.75 -17.08
CA GLY A 85 19.73 -11.48 -16.40
C GLY A 85 18.78 -10.57 -17.16
N VAL A 86 18.41 -9.45 -16.55
CA VAL A 86 17.65 -8.39 -17.21
C VAL A 86 18.61 -7.29 -17.63
N LEU A 87 18.59 -6.93 -18.90
CA LEU A 87 19.39 -5.86 -19.50
C LEU A 87 18.49 -4.70 -19.89
N VAL A 88 18.93 -3.46 -19.64
CA VAL A 88 18.31 -2.29 -20.26
C VAL A 88 18.99 -2.04 -21.60
N ASN A 89 18.27 -2.25 -22.69
CA ASN A 89 18.76 -2.06 -24.06
C ASN A 89 18.03 -0.91 -24.74
N ARG A 90 18.53 -0.52 -25.91
CA ARG A 90 17.98 0.55 -26.74
C ARG A 90 17.64 0.02 -28.13
N ARG A 91 16.40 0.27 -28.55
CA ARG A 91 15.90 -0.04 -29.89
C ARG A 91 16.53 0.92 -30.92
N ARG A 92 16.39 0.61 -32.22
CA ARG A 92 16.88 1.46 -33.32
C ARG A 92 16.29 2.88 -33.28
N ASN A 93 15.04 3.03 -32.84
CA ASN A 93 14.35 4.32 -32.70
C ASN A 93 14.80 5.15 -31.48
N GLY A 94 15.68 4.61 -30.63
CA GLY A 94 16.17 5.28 -29.41
C GLY A 94 15.44 4.91 -28.12
N GLU A 95 14.30 4.24 -28.20
CA GLU A 95 13.50 3.80 -27.05
C GLU A 95 14.26 2.80 -26.18
N LEU A 96 14.17 2.97 -24.87
CA LEU A 96 14.74 2.03 -23.90
C LEU A 96 13.75 0.91 -23.60
N TYR A 97 14.25 -0.31 -23.48
CA TYR A 97 13.44 -1.48 -23.13
C TYR A 97 14.22 -2.41 -22.19
N HIS A 98 13.48 -3.16 -21.38
CA HIS A 98 14.01 -4.19 -20.51
C HIS A 98 13.94 -5.55 -21.23
N GLU A 99 15.09 -6.19 -21.40
CA GLU A 99 15.23 -7.50 -22.01
C GLU A 99 15.60 -8.53 -20.96
N GLU A 100 14.74 -9.50 -20.70
CA GLU A 100 15.12 -10.72 -19.99
C GLU A 100 15.92 -11.59 -20.95
N LYS A 101 17.21 -11.77 -20.66
CA LYS A 101 18.20 -12.32 -21.59
C LYS A 101 18.84 -13.59 -21.03
N SER A 102 18.95 -14.61 -21.87
CA SER A 102 19.84 -15.74 -21.66
C SER A 102 20.92 -15.78 -22.74
N ILE A 103 22.14 -16.18 -22.37
CA ILE A 103 23.27 -16.36 -23.28
C ILE A 103 23.96 -17.68 -22.92
N ARG A 104 23.99 -18.62 -23.86
CA ARG A 104 24.55 -19.95 -23.70
C ARG A 104 25.70 -20.17 -24.68
N PRO A 105 26.89 -20.55 -24.21
CA PRO A 105 27.94 -21.01 -25.10
C PRO A 105 27.59 -22.38 -25.69
N LEU A 106 27.87 -22.55 -26.98
CA LEU A 106 27.77 -23.82 -27.70
C LEU A 106 29.18 -24.37 -27.92
N PHE A 107 29.34 -25.68 -27.81
CA PHE A 107 30.65 -26.34 -27.84
C PHE A 107 30.80 -27.27 -29.04
N ASP A 108 32.02 -27.40 -29.57
CA ASP A 108 32.37 -28.48 -30.49
C ASP A 108 32.59 -29.81 -29.74
N GLY A 109 32.89 -30.89 -30.48
CA GLY A 109 33.20 -32.20 -29.92
C GLY A 109 34.48 -32.25 -29.07
N GLU A 110 35.30 -31.19 -29.10
CA GLU A 110 36.52 -31.05 -28.31
C GLU A 110 36.32 -30.13 -27.08
N GLY A 111 35.10 -29.65 -26.84
CA GLY A 111 34.76 -28.81 -25.69
C GLY A 111 35.15 -27.33 -25.86
N ARG A 112 35.47 -26.87 -27.07
CA ARG A 112 35.74 -25.45 -27.35
C ARG A 112 34.45 -24.71 -27.68
N VAL A 113 34.31 -23.48 -27.17
CA VAL A 113 33.18 -22.61 -27.52
C VAL A 113 33.25 -22.25 -28.99
N THR A 114 32.23 -22.60 -29.75
CA THR A 114 32.11 -22.29 -31.18
C THR A 114 31.17 -21.12 -31.44
N HIS A 115 30.11 -20.98 -30.64
CA HIS A 115 29.09 -19.94 -30.83
C HIS A 115 28.47 -19.55 -29.49
N LEU A 116 27.82 -18.39 -29.46
CA LEU A 116 26.97 -17.97 -28.35
C LEU A 116 25.54 -17.87 -28.83
N LEU A 117 24.65 -18.69 -28.27
CA LEU A 117 23.22 -18.60 -28.48
C LEU A 117 22.60 -17.66 -27.45
N SER A 118 21.94 -16.62 -27.92
CA SER A 118 21.22 -15.69 -27.07
C SER A 118 19.74 -15.66 -27.39
N CYS A 119 18.92 -15.79 -26.34
CA CYS A 119 17.46 -15.63 -26.43
C CYS A 119 17.03 -14.51 -25.48
N GLY A 120 16.17 -13.63 -25.95
CA GLY A 120 15.69 -12.46 -25.21
C GLY A 120 14.20 -12.23 -25.37
N ARG A 121 13.57 -11.73 -24.31
CA ARG A 121 12.16 -11.34 -24.29
C ARG A 121 12.00 -9.93 -23.74
N ASP A 122 11.13 -9.14 -24.36
CA ASP A 122 10.72 -7.86 -23.81
C ASP A 122 9.92 -8.07 -22.53
N VAL A 123 10.40 -7.49 -21.43
CA VAL A 123 9.71 -7.49 -20.15
C VAL A 123 9.40 -6.08 -19.68
N SER A 124 9.49 -5.08 -20.56
CA SER A 124 9.28 -3.66 -20.24
C SER A 124 7.89 -3.42 -19.65
N GLU A 125 6.84 -3.96 -20.28
CA GLU A 125 5.46 -3.83 -19.77
C GLU A 125 5.31 -4.46 -18.38
N ARG A 126 5.90 -5.65 -18.16
CA ARG A 126 5.88 -6.33 -16.85
C ARG A 126 6.61 -5.52 -15.79
N VAL A 127 7.78 -4.97 -16.13
CA VAL A 127 8.58 -4.13 -15.21
C VAL A 127 7.84 -2.83 -14.89
N ALA A 128 7.25 -2.17 -15.88
CA ALA A 128 6.46 -0.96 -15.72
C ALA A 128 5.20 -1.22 -14.87
N ALA A 129 4.46 -2.29 -15.16
CA ALA A 129 3.29 -2.69 -14.38
C ALA A 129 3.65 -3.00 -12.92
N MET A 130 4.76 -3.70 -12.66
CA MET A 130 5.24 -3.93 -11.29
C MET A 130 5.64 -2.62 -10.60
N ALA A 131 6.28 -1.69 -11.30
CA ALA A 131 6.63 -0.38 -10.74
C ALA A 131 5.36 0.43 -10.41
N GLN A 132 4.37 0.41 -11.29
CA GLN A 132 3.08 1.07 -11.09
C GLN A 132 2.31 0.42 -9.93
N LEU A 133 2.25 -0.90 -9.84
CA LEU A 133 1.66 -1.62 -8.71
C LEU A 133 2.34 -1.24 -7.39
N ARG A 134 3.68 -1.17 -7.36
CA ARG A 134 4.43 -0.72 -6.18
C ARG A 134 4.11 0.73 -5.81
N HIS A 135 4.00 1.61 -6.80
CA HIS A 135 3.63 3.00 -6.59
C HIS A 135 2.20 3.12 -6.06
N SER A 136 1.22 2.46 -6.68
CA SER A 136 -0.18 2.41 -6.23
C SER A 136 -0.34 1.75 -4.85
N ALA A 137 0.51 0.78 -4.50
CA ALA A 137 0.52 0.18 -3.16
C ALA A 137 1.00 1.15 -2.08
N THR A 138 1.71 2.23 -2.44
CA THR A 138 2.35 3.14 -1.49
C THR A 138 1.91 4.60 -1.62
N HIS A 139 1.18 4.98 -2.67
CA HIS A 139 0.76 6.35 -2.96
C HIS A 139 -0.72 6.42 -3.33
N ASP A 140 -1.36 7.54 -2.99
CA ASP A 140 -2.74 7.89 -3.34
C ASP A 140 -2.81 8.35 -4.80
N ALA A 141 -3.73 7.75 -5.56
CA ALA A 141 -3.81 7.98 -7.01
C ALA A 141 -4.26 9.40 -7.39
N LEU A 142 -5.01 10.09 -6.51
CA LEU A 142 -5.53 11.43 -6.79
C LEU A 142 -4.51 12.52 -6.50
N THR A 143 -3.85 12.41 -5.35
CA THR A 143 -2.95 13.46 -4.82
C THR A 143 -1.47 13.17 -5.07
N GLY A 144 -1.11 11.93 -5.42
CA GLY A 144 0.28 11.49 -5.56
C GLY A 144 1.05 11.43 -4.23
N LEU A 145 0.39 11.71 -3.11
CA LEU A 145 0.99 11.61 -1.78
C LEU A 145 1.18 10.15 -1.36
N PRO A 146 2.12 9.85 -0.47
CA PRO A 146 2.10 8.63 0.34
C PRO A 146 0.69 8.26 0.81
N ASN A 147 0.32 7.00 0.67
CA ASN A 147 -0.95 6.49 1.16
C ASN A 147 -0.82 6.03 2.62
N ARG A 148 -1.93 5.52 3.19
CA ARG A 148 -1.98 4.99 4.56
C ARG A 148 -0.88 3.96 4.84
N ALA A 149 -0.62 3.02 3.92
CA ALA A 149 0.38 1.96 4.13
C ALA A 149 1.80 2.55 4.29
N LEU A 150 2.20 3.41 3.36
CA LEU A 150 3.52 4.05 3.41
C LEU A 150 3.66 5.00 4.61
N PHE A 151 2.59 5.68 4.99
CA PHE A 151 2.58 6.53 6.19
C PHE A 151 2.83 5.72 7.47
N MET A 152 2.14 4.58 7.63
CA MET A 152 2.34 3.72 8.81
C MET A 152 3.75 3.14 8.87
N GLU A 153 4.29 2.70 7.73
CA GLU A 153 5.66 2.19 7.63
C GLU A 153 6.68 3.25 8.08
N ARG A 154 6.57 4.48 7.56
CA ARG A 154 7.47 5.59 7.89
C ARG A 154 7.34 6.00 9.35
N THR A 155 6.12 6.04 9.89
CA THR A 155 5.87 6.37 11.30
C THR A 155 6.48 5.31 12.22
N ALA A 156 6.32 4.02 11.90
CA ALA A 156 6.97 2.94 12.65
C ALA A 156 8.50 3.06 12.63
N ALA A 157 9.07 3.41 11.48
CA ALA A 157 10.51 3.66 11.36
C ALA A 157 10.97 4.89 12.16
N ALA A 158 10.16 5.95 12.22
CA ALA A 158 10.45 7.14 13.03
C ALA A 158 10.41 6.86 14.54
N ILE A 159 9.44 6.06 15.01
CA ILE A 159 9.39 5.58 16.41
C ILE A 159 10.68 4.81 16.74
N ALA A 160 11.09 3.90 15.87
CA ALA A 160 12.31 3.10 16.07
C ALA A 160 13.57 3.98 16.11
N ARG A 161 13.68 4.99 15.24
CA ARG A 161 14.79 5.95 15.25
C ARG A 161 14.79 6.77 16.54
N ALA A 162 13.66 7.37 16.92
CA ALA A 162 13.55 8.19 18.13
C ALA A 162 13.96 7.42 19.40
N ARG A 163 13.69 6.11 19.47
CA ARG A 163 14.17 5.24 20.57
C ARG A 163 15.68 5.07 20.60
N GLN A 164 16.35 5.12 19.45
CA GLN A 164 17.78 4.90 19.31
C GLN A 164 18.60 6.19 19.52
N ASP A 165 18.18 7.30 18.94
CA ASP A 165 18.97 8.53 18.87
C ASP A 165 18.30 9.76 19.52
N GLY A 166 17.06 9.62 20.01
CA GLY A 166 16.32 10.70 20.68
C GLY A 166 15.92 11.85 19.76
N THR A 167 15.88 11.63 18.43
CA THR A 167 15.67 12.70 17.44
C THR A 167 14.27 13.34 17.47
N GLY A 168 13.28 12.72 18.12
CA GLY A 168 11.93 13.24 18.29
C GLY A 168 11.15 13.47 16.98
N PHE A 169 9.83 13.37 17.04
CA PHE A 169 8.97 13.59 15.88
C PHE A 169 7.57 14.02 16.32
N ALA A 170 6.78 14.50 15.37
CA ALA A 170 5.36 14.73 15.56
C ALA A 170 4.53 14.03 14.48
N VAL A 171 3.41 13.44 14.90
CA VAL A 171 2.37 12.93 14.01
C VAL A 171 1.22 13.92 14.03
N VAL A 172 0.75 14.32 12.85
CA VAL A 172 -0.38 15.24 12.69
C VAL A 172 -1.46 14.54 11.88
N LEU A 173 -2.71 14.58 12.33
CA LEU A 173 -3.89 14.23 11.55
C LEU A 173 -4.60 15.50 11.10
N VAL A 174 -5.13 15.47 9.89
CA VAL A 174 -5.80 16.60 9.25
C VAL A 174 -7.08 16.10 8.59
N ASP A 175 -8.19 16.76 8.87
CA ASP A 175 -9.49 16.49 8.26
C ASP A 175 -10.00 17.74 7.55
N VAL A 176 -10.52 17.56 6.33
CA VAL A 176 -11.12 18.67 5.56
C VAL A 176 -12.52 18.95 6.11
N ASP A 177 -12.72 20.13 6.68
CA ASP A 177 -14.00 20.47 7.31
C ASP A 177 -15.11 20.55 6.25
N ALA A 178 -16.27 19.99 6.59
CA ALA A 178 -17.45 19.98 5.74
C ALA A 178 -17.22 19.45 4.30
N PHE A 179 -16.23 18.58 4.09
CA PHE A 179 -15.90 18.03 2.76
C PHE A 179 -17.10 17.39 2.05
N LYS A 180 -17.94 16.66 2.80
CA LYS A 180 -19.18 16.09 2.24
C LYS A 180 -20.08 17.18 1.65
N ARG A 181 -20.24 18.33 2.31
CA ARG A 181 -21.05 19.45 1.83
C ARG A 181 -20.47 20.04 0.55
N ILE A 182 -19.14 20.11 0.42
CA ILE A 182 -18.48 20.55 -0.82
C ILE A 182 -18.85 19.61 -1.98
N ASN A 183 -18.73 18.29 -1.77
CA ASN A 183 -19.11 17.30 -2.77
C ASN A 183 -20.60 17.36 -3.13
N ASP A 184 -21.47 17.47 -2.13
CA ASP A 184 -22.93 17.49 -2.33
C ASP A 184 -23.38 18.77 -3.08
N GLN A 185 -22.67 19.89 -2.90
CA GLN A 185 -23.03 21.18 -3.51
C GLN A 185 -22.35 21.45 -4.86
N HIS A 186 -21.11 20.98 -5.04
CA HIS A 186 -20.27 21.33 -6.19
C HIS A 186 -19.79 20.11 -7.00
N GLY A 187 -20.16 18.89 -6.59
CA GLY A 187 -19.80 17.65 -7.23
C GLY A 187 -18.43 17.11 -6.81
N HIS A 188 -18.17 15.85 -7.15
CA HIS A 188 -16.94 15.15 -6.78
C HIS A 188 -15.66 15.79 -7.36
N ALA A 189 -15.73 16.34 -8.57
CA ALA A 189 -14.58 17.04 -9.18
C ALA A 189 -14.15 18.28 -8.37
N ALA A 190 -15.09 18.96 -7.70
CA ALA A 190 -14.77 20.05 -6.79
C ALA A 190 -14.08 19.55 -5.52
N GLY A 191 -14.57 18.43 -4.96
CA GLY A 191 -13.91 17.76 -3.84
C GLY A 191 -12.49 17.32 -4.20
N ASP A 192 -12.30 16.73 -5.38
CA ASP A 192 -10.98 16.32 -5.87
C ASP A 192 -10.02 17.50 -5.99
N ALA A 193 -10.49 18.64 -6.52
CA ALA A 193 -9.70 19.87 -6.59
C ALA A 193 -9.31 20.39 -5.20
N VAL A 194 -10.20 20.29 -4.21
CA VAL A 194 -9.89 20.64 -2.81
C VAL A 194 -8.81 19.74 -2.24
N LEU A 195 -8.92 18.42 -2.45
CA LEU A 195 -7.95 17.44 -1.95
C LEU A 195 -6.57 17.64 -2.58
N GLN A 196 -6.51 17.93 -3.88
CA GLN A 196 -5.26 18.24 -4.59
C GLN A 196 -4.63 19.54 -4.09
N ALA A 197 -5.43 20.61 -3.94
CA ALA A 197 -4.94 21.87 -3.40
C ALA A 197 -4.42 21.74 -1.97
N PHE A 198 -5.08 20.93 -1.14
CA PHE A 198 -4.63 20.63 0.23
C PHE A 198 -3.29 19.89 0.23
N ALA A 199 -3.16 18.86 -0.62
CA ALA A 199 -1.93 18.11 -0.77
C ALA A 199 -0.75 19.03 -1.15
N GLU A 200 -0.92 19.85 -2.18
CA GLU A 200 0.11 20.79 -2.65
C GLU A 200 0.50 21.81 -1.57
N ARG A 201 -0.49 22.41 -0.90
CA ARG A 201 -0.24 23.41 0.17
C ARG A 201 0.51 22.81 1.35
N MET A 202 0.15 21.60 1.79
CA MET A 202 0.88 20.91 2.86
C MET A 202 2.31 20.58 2.46
N GLN A 203 2.52 20.07 1.24
CA GLN A 203 3.87 19.78 0.73
C GLN A 203 4.76 21.03 0.66
N GLN A 204 4.19 22.20 0.35
CA GLN A 204 4.91 23.48 0.34
C GLN A 204 5.26 23.99 1.74
N CYS A 205 4.53 23.57 2.77
CA CYS A 205 4.78 23.99 4.16
C CYS A 205 5.88 23.17 4.84
N VAL A 206 6.15 21.95 4.38
CA VAL A 206 7.05 21.01 5.05
C VAL A 206 8.36 20.80 4.28
N ARG A 207 9.36 20.21 4.96
CA ARG A 207 10.66 19.91 4.34
C ARG A 207 10.59 18.59 3.59
N LYS A 208 11.57 18.33 2.73
CA LYS A 208 11.71 17.05 2.01
C LYS A 208 11.86 15.82 2.94
N ALA A 209 12.35 16.02 4.15
CA ALA A 209 12.49 14.96 5.15
C ALA A 209 11.15 14.60 5.81
N ASP A 210 10.19 15.52 5.81
CA ASP A 210 8.87 15.29 6.37
C ASP A 210 8.00 14.50 5.38
N THR A 211 6.99 13.80 5.90
CA THR A 211 6.03 13.06 5.08
C THR A 211 4.67 13.72 5.18
N VAL A 212 4.06 14.00 4.02
CA VAL A 212 2.62 14.32 3.91
C VAL A 212 1.95 13.12 3.25
N ALA A 213 0.87 12.63 3.82
CA ALA A 213 0.15 11.46 3.36
C ALA A 213 -1.36 11.72 3.27
N ARG A 214 -2.04 11.00 2.38
CA ARG A 214 -3.49 10.92 2.37
C ARG A 214 -3.91 9.53 2.86
N LEU A 215 -4.65 9.49 3.97
CA LEU A 215 -5.05 8.23 4.61
C LEU A 215 -6.32 7.64 4.00
N GLY A 216 -7.12 8.46 3.31
CA GLY A 216 -8.33 8.09 2.59
C GLY A 216 -9.44 9.13 2.78
N GLY A 217 -10.35 9.25 1.81
CA GLY A 217 -11.43 10.24 1.90
C GLY A 217 -10.88 11.68 2.01
N ASP A 218 -11.28 12.38 3.06
CA ASP A 218 -10.87 13.72 3.50
C ASP A 218 -9.75 13.73 4.55
N GLU A 219 -9.23 12.56 4.94
CA GLU A 219 -8.18 12.44 5.95
C GLU A 219 -6.78 12.51 5.35
N PHE A 220 -5.96 13.42 5.89
CA PHE A 220 -4.53 13.52 5.64
C PHE A 220 -3.75 13.31 6.94
N ALA A 221 -2.47 13.00 6.79
CA ALA A 221 -1.56 12.90 7.92
C ALA A 221 -0.18 13.46 7.58
N LEU A 222 0.52 13.97 8.57
CA LEU A 222 1.90 14.41 8.46
C LEU A 222 2.77 13.73 9.50
N LEU A 223 3.99 13.39 9.10
CA LEU A 223 5.08 12.96 9.98
C LEU A 223 6.17 14.02 9.87
N LEU A 224 6.39 14.73 10.98
CA LEU A 224 7.36 15.82 11.09
C LEU A 224 8.59 15.29 11.82
N GLU A 225 9.66 14.99 11.09
CA GLU A 225 10.85 14.36 11.64
C GLU A 225 11.82 15.41 12.22
N GLY A 226 12.52 15.08 13.31
CA GLY A 226 13.42 16.03 13.98
C GLY A 226 12.67 17.15 14.71
N SER A 227 11.39 16.92 15.03
CA SER A 227 10.51 17.86 15.73
C SER A 227 10.31 17.42 17.18
N GLY A 228 11.38 17.43 17.97
CA GLY A 228 11.34 17.12 19.41
C GLY A 228 10.85 18.27 20.30
N ASP A 229 10.36 19.37 19.70
CA ASP A 229 9.88 20.56 20.42
C ASP A 229 8.43 20.87 20.01
N GLU A 230 7.52 20.83 20.99
CA GLU A 230 6.11 21.20 20.83
C GLU A 230 5.93 22.62 20.26
N ARG A 231 6.83 23.57 20.56
CA ARG A 231 6.75 24.94 20.02
C ARG A 231 7.02 24.98 18.52
N GLN A 232 7.95 24.15 18.06
CA GLN A 232 8.25 24.01 16.64
C GLN A 232 7.07 23.36 15.91
N ALA A 233 6.51 22.28 16.48
CA ALA A 233 5.31 21.63 15.96
C ALA A 233 4.13 22.63 15.90
N ALA A 234 3.88 23.39 16.95
CA ALA A 234 2.82 24.41 17.00
C ALA A 234 3.00 25.49 15.93
N SER A 235 4.23 25.97 15.74
CA SER A 235 4.54 26.98 14.71
C SER A 235 4.25 26.46 13.31
N LEU A 236 4.63 25.21 13.01
CA LEU A 236 4.37 24.59 11.72
C LEU A 236 2.86 24.30 11.50
N LEU A 237 2.15 23.83 12.53
CA LEU A 237 0.71 23.63 12.49
C LEU A 237 -0.03 24.94 12.17
N ALA A 238 0.38 26.06 12.78
CA ALA A 238 -0.20 27.36 12.49
C ALA A 238 0.02 27.79 11.03
N VAL A 239 1.20 27.52 10.47
CA VAL A 239 1.52 27.78 9.05
C VAL A 239 0.63 26.91 8.14
N ILE A 240 0.55 25.60 8.42
CA ILE A 240 -0.25 24.67 7.63
C ILE A 240 -1.73 25.05 7.69
N ALA A 241 -2.28 25.25 8.89
CA ALA A 241 -3.69 25.64 9.07
C ALA A 241 -4.03 26.91 8.29
N ARG A 242 -3.17 27.93 8.34
CA ARG A 242 -3.35 29.16 7.56
C ARG A 242 -3.32 28.92 6.05
N ALA A 243 -2.42 28.06 5.56
CA ALA A 243 -2.38 27.70 4.14
C ALA A 243 -3.66 26.97 3.71
N LEU A 244 -4.18 26.07 4.55
CA LEU A 244 -5.38 25.28 4.24
C LEU A 244 -6.68 26.10 4.25
N THR A 245 -6.71 27.26 4.92
CA THR A 245 -7.87 28.19 4.87
C THR A 245 -7.95 29.06 3.61
N GLN A 246 -6.94 29.04 2.74
CA GLN A 246 -6.99 29.81 1.49
C GLN A 246 -8.09 29.25 0.57
N PRO A 247 -8.95 30.07 -0.06
CA PRO A 247 -9.96 29.56 -0.98
C PRO A 247 -9.35 28.69 -2.09
N VAL A 248 -10.00 27.58 -2.45
CA VAL A 248 -9.56 26.72 -3.56
C VAL A 248 -10.20 27.21 -4.84
N VAL A 249 -9.39 27.45 -5.87
CA VAL A 249 -9.88 27.90 -7.17
C VAL A 249 -10.55 26.73 -7.89
N TYR A 250 -11.85 26.82 -8.13
CA TYR A 250 -12.60 25.83 -8.89
C TYR A 250 -13.76 26.52 -9.64
N GLY A 251 -13.67 26.57 -10.97
CA GLY A 251 -14.57 27.40 -11.79
C GLY A 251 -14.23 28.90 -11.69
N GLU A 252 -15.26 29.75 -11.67
CA GLU A 252 -15.10 31.22 -11.64
C GLU A 252 -15.02 31.81 -10.23
N ALA A 253 -15.37 31.05 -9.19
CA ALA A 253 -15.38 31.48 -7.80
C ALA A 253 -14.41 30.65 -6.94
N GLY A 254 -13.88 31.24 -5.86
CA GLY A 254 -13.09 30.52 -4.87
C GLY A 254 -13.99 29.76 -3.90
N LEU A 255 -13.72 28.46 -3.71
CA LEU A 255 -14.40 27.62 -2.73
C LEU A 255 -13.83 27.91 -1.34
N PRO A 256 -14.66 28.35 -0.37
CA PRO A 256 -14.23 28.49 1.01
C PRO A 256 -13.98 27.10 1.60
N VAL A 257 -12.82 26.93 2.21
CA VAL A 257 -12.35 25.67 2.77
C VAL A 257 -11.72 25.92 4.14
N SER A 258 -11.79 24.92 5.01
CA SER A 258 -11.06 24.90 6.27
C SER A 258 -10.66 23.47 6.61
N ALA A 259 -9.80 23.34 7.61
CA ALA A 259 -9.30 22.06 8.08
C ALA A 259 -9.20 22.06 9.60
N SER A 260 -9.39 20.87 10.17
CA SER A 260 -9.13 20.58 11.57
C SER A 260 -7.86 19.74 11.67
N LEU A 261 -6.91 20.17 12.51
CA LEU A 261 -5.60 19.53 12.68
C LEU A 261 -5.42 19.11 14.15
N GLY A 262 -4.93 17.90 14.36
CA GLY A 262 -4.53 17.40 15.67
C GLY A 262 -3.15 16.78 15.62
N ALA A 263 -2.29 17.11 16.58
CA ALA A 263 -0.91 16.64 16.60
C ALA A 263 -0.55 15.94 17.90
N CYS A 264 0.27 14.89 17.81
CA CYS A 264 0.93 14.25 18.93
C CYS A 264 2.45 14.36 18.74
N VAL A 265 3.16 14.87 19.73
CA VAL A 265 4.62 15.01 19.72
C VAL A 265 5.23 13.92 20.60
N ASP A 266 6.17 13.15 20.05
CA ASP A 266 6.91 12.13 20.79
C ASP A 266 8.42 12.32 20.60
N VAL A 267 9.08 12.73 21.68
CA VAL A 267 10.52 13.04 21.68
C VAL A 267 11.37 11.77 21.78
N ARG A 268 10.83 10.70 22.37
CA ARG A 268 11.60 9.51 22.78
C ARG A 268 11.14 8.22 22.10
N GLY A 269 10.11 8.29 21.26
CA GLY A 269 9.48 7.11 20.69
C GLY A 269 8.86 6.21 21.76
N GLU A 270 8.38 6.79 22.86
CA GLU A 270 7.78 6.05 23.97
C GLU A 270 6.40 5.50 23.58
N LEU A 271 5.68 6.19 22.69
CA LEU A 271 4.38 5.78 22.21
C LEU A 271 4.53 4.79 21.04
N ASP A 272 3.61 3.82 21.00
CA ASP A 272 3.43 3.00 19.80
C ASP A 272 2.54 3.75 18.78
N LEU A 273 2.52 3.22 17.55
CA LEU A 273 1.79 3.83 16.45
C LEU A 273 0.27 3.98 16.74
N PRO A 274 -0.44 2.98 17.29
CA PRO A 274 -1.84 3.15 17.69
C PRO A 274 -2.10 4.29 18.68
N HIS A 275 -1.28 4.45 19.71
CA HIS A 275 -1.45 5.51 20.70
C HIS A 275 -1.11 6.90 20.13
N LEU A 276 -0.08 7.01 19.26
CA LEU A 276 0.24 8.26 18.57
C LEU A 276 -0.93 8.77 17.72
N LEU A 277 -1.54 7.87 16.95
CA LEU A 277 -2.66 8.21 16.08
C LEU A 277 -3.90 8.57 16.89
N GLU A 278 -4.19 7.85 17.97
CA GLU A 278 -5.30 8.18 18.86
C GLU A 278 -5.15 9.57 19.49
N GLN A 279 -3.97 9.89 20.03
CA GLN A 279 -3.72 11.19 20.63
C GLN A 279 -3.85 12.33 19.61
N ALA A 280 -3.34 12.12 18.39
CA ALA A 280 -3.50 13.07 17.29
C ALA A 280 -4.97 13.21 16.88
N ASP A 281 -5.74 12.13 16.86
CA ASP A 281 -7.17 12.11 16.51
C ASP A 281 -8.03 12.84 17.55
N GLU A 282 -7.79 12.59 18.85
CA GLU A 282 -8.47 13.29 19.94
C GLU A 282 -8.22 14.80 19.87
N ALA A 283 -6.97 15.22 19.65
CA ALA A 283 -6.63 16.62 19.46
C ALA A 283 -7.33 17.22 18.22
N MET A 284 -7.39 16.48 17.12
CA MET A 284 -8.05 16.93 15.88
C MET A 284 -9.56 17.09 16.11
N TYR A 285 -10.18 16.15 16.82
CA TYR A 285 -11.59 16.21 17.18
C TYR A 285 -11.91 17.41 18.08
N GLU A 286 -11.04 17.73 19.04
CA GLU A 286 -11.16 18.96 19.84
C GLU A 286 -11.06 20.23 18.97
N ALA A 287 -10.14 20.26 18.00
CA ALA A 287 -10.02 21.38 17.05
C ALA A 287 -11.32 21.53 16.25
N LYS A 288 -11.87 20.42 15.75
CA LYS A 288 -13.12 20.39 14.98
C LYS A 288 -14.31 20.90 15.78
N ARG A 289 -14.45 20.47 17.04
CA ARG A 289 -15.49 20.99 17.96
C ARG A 289 -15.33 22.46 18.30
N GLY A 290 -14.09 22.95 18.28
CA GLY A 290 -13.75 24.36 18.50
C GLY A 290 -14.03 25.28 17.31
N GLY A 291 -14.56 24.77 16.19
CA GLY A 291 -14.79 25.53 14.96
C GLY A 291 -13.65 25.45 13.93
N GLY A 292 -12.78 24.45 14.05
CA GLY A 292 -11.64 24.21 13.16
C GLY A 292 -10.31 24.74 13.72
N GLY A 293 -9.24 24.66 12.92
CA GLY A 293 -7.90 25.11 13.30
C GLY A 293 -7.02 23.96 13.75
N TRP A 294 -6.21 24.14 14.80
CA TRP A 294 -5.23 23.13 15.22
C TRP A 294 -5.17 22.95 16.74
N ARG A 295 -4.82 21.75 17.18
CA ARG A 295 -4.52 21.38 18.57
C ARG A 295 -3.32 20.44 18.63
N ILE A 296 -2.60 20.49 19.74
CA ILE A 296 -1.60 19.48 20.12
C ILE A 296 -2.17 18.73 21.31
N ALA A 297 -2.12 17.40 21.27
CA ALA A 297 -2.49 16.52 22.38
C ALA A 297 -1.72 16.98 23.62
N ARG A 298 -2.46 17.35 24.67
CA ARG A 298 -1.84 17.66 25.95
C ARG A 298 -1.36 16.34 26.52
N GLY A 299 -0.07 16.24 26.82
CA GLY A 299 0.51 15.10 27.51
C GLY A 299 0.00 14.98 28.94
N ASP A 300 -1.30 14.75 29.13
CA ASP A 300 -1.78 14.01 30.28
C ASP A 300 -1.30 12.58 30.05
N ARG A 301 -0.06 12.36 30.49
CA ARG A 301 0.44 11.02 30.75
C ARG A 301 -0.70 10.29 31.45
N PRO A 302 -1.14 9.11 30.99
CA PRO A 302 -2.01 8.30 31.83
C PRO A 302 -1.20 7.92 33.06
N THR A 303 -1.26 8.76 34.10
CA THR A 303 -0.95 8.36 35.46
C THR A 303 -1.94 7.26 35.77
N LEU A 304 -1.43 6.03 35.88
CA LEU A 304 -2.12 4.93 36.53
C LEU A 304 -2.40 5.32 38.00
N SER A 305 -3.45 6.11 38.22
CA SER A 305 -4.01 6.48 39.52
C SER A 305 -5.36 7.14 39.24
N ALA A 306 -6.54 6.65 39.64
CA ALA A 306 -6.90 5.74 40.71
C ALA A 306 -8.20 4.99 40.34
N PRO A 307 -8.56 3.91 41.04
CA PRO A 307 -9.81 3.20 40.81
C PRO A 307 -11.00 4.06 41.26
N LEU A 308 -11.99 4.24 40.38
CA LEU A 308 -13.33 4.65 40.80
C LEU A 308 -13.88 3.57 41.75
N GLY A 309 -13.99 3.92 43.02
CA GLY A 309 -14.36 3.01 44.09
C GLY A 309 -15.75 2.41 43.92
N ILE A 310 -15.85 1.12 44.20
CA ILE A 310 -17.07 0.48 44.68
C ILE A 310 -16.67 -0.33 45.92
N ALA A 311 -17.46 -0.14 46.98
CA ALA A 311 -17.25 -0.64 48.32
C ALA A 311 -17.03 -2.16 48.41
N HIS A 312 -16.20 -2.54 49.37
CA HIS A 312 -15.92 -3.92 49.77
C HIS A 312 -17.16 -4.68 50.26
N GLY A 313 -17.26 -5.92 49.81
CA GLY A 313 -17.89 -7.03 50.53
C GLY A 313 -17.16 -8.32 50.19
N GLY A 314 -16.34 -8.82 51.13
CA GLY A 314 -16.08 -10.25 51.33
C GLY A 314 -15.02 -10.96 50.48
N GLU A 315 -13.90 -11.26 51.13
CA GLU A 315 -13.15 -12.55 51.09
C GLU A 315 -12.20 -12.90 49.92
N SER A 316 -10.90 -12.75 50.26
CA SER A 316 -9.73 -13.60 50.01
C SER A 316 -9.79 -14.74 48.97
N GLY A 317 -8.86 -14.68 48.02
CA GLY A 317 -8.40 -15.81 47.22
C GLY A 317 -7.35 -15.38 46.19
N SER A 318 -6.07 -15.66 46.47
CA SER A 318 -4.94 -15.40 45.58
C SER A 318 -4.89 -16.47 44.48
N GLU A 319 -5.31 -16.14 43.26
CA GLU A 319 -5.00 -16.91 42.05
C GLU A 319 -4.66 -15.98 40.88
N ALA A 320 -3.71 -16.41 40.04
CA ALA A 320 -3.20 -15.67 38.90
C ALA A 320 -4.34 -15.24 37.95
N ARG A 321 -4.38 -13.94 37.59
CA ARG A 321 -5.37 -13.41 36.65
C ARG A 321 -5.20 -14.04 35.26
N PRO A 322 -6.23 -14.67 34.67
CA PRO A 322 -6.22 -14.99 33.25
C PRO A 322 -6.37 -13.70 32.44
N ALA A 323 -5.86 -13.71 31.21
CA ALA A 323 -6.04 -12.61 30.25
C ALA A 323 -7.54 -12.24 30.15
N ALA A 324 -7.85 -10.94 30.19
CA ALA A 324 -9.23 -10.47 30.13
C ALA A 324 -9.88 -10.91 28.81
N PRO A 325 -11.13 -11.39 28.82
CA PRO A 325 -11.83 -11.76 27.58
C PRO A 325 -12.01 -10.51 26.71
N LEU A 326 -11.79 -10.68 25.40
CA LEU A 326 -11.85 -9.64 24.37
C LEU A 326 -13.27 -9.04 24.17
N TRP A 327 -14.30 -9.56 24.88
CA TRP A 327 -15.71 -9.20 24.72
C TRP A 327 -16.46 -9.13 26.06
N ARG A 328 -17.48 -8.25 26.15
CA ARG A 328 -18.47 -8.23 27.24
C ARG A 328 -19.88 -8.13 26.68
N THR A 329 -20.70 -9.15 26.90
CA THR A 329 -22.14 -9.15 26.61
C THR A 329 -22.90 -8.51 27.77
N ARG A 330 -23.86 -7.63 27.50
CA ARG A 330 -24.81 -7.14 28.53
C ARG A 330 -26.23 -7.36 28.02
N SER A 331 -27.03 -8.14 28.74
CA SER A 331 -28.46 -8.31 28.42
C SER A 331 -29.21 -7.03 28.79
N VAL A 332 -30.09 -6.57 27.89
CA VAL A 332 -31.00 -5.45 28.15
C VAL A 332 -32.42 -5.95 27.85
N GLN A 333 -33.19 -6.25 28.90
CA GLN A 333 -34.52 -6.88 28.85
C GLN A 333 -34.57 -8.28 28.17
N ALA A 334 -35.62 -9.03 28.51
CA ALA A 334 -35.72 -10.46 28.22
C ALA A 334 -35.83 -10.74 26.71
N GLY A 335 -34.70 -11.04 26.07
CA GLY A 335 -34.62 -11.42 24.66
C GLY A 335 -33.55 -10.68 23.87
N ASP A 336 -33.10 -9.50 24.31
CA ASP A 336 -32.15 -8.68 23.55
C ASP A 336 -30.71 -8.85 24.09
N ALA A 337 -29.78 -9.12 23.17
CA ALA A 337 -28.34 -9.12 23.44
C ALA A 337 -27.73 -7.82 22.89
N LEU A 338 -27.09 -7.06 23.80
CA LEU A 338 -26.38 -5.84 23.46
C LEU A 338 -24.88 -6.16 23.39
N LEU A 339 -24.30 -5.94 22.21
CA LEU A 339 -22.92 -6.32 21.92
C LEU A 339 -22.08 -5.06 21.69
N ARG A 340 -20.96 -4.99 22.42
CA ARG A 340 -19.93 -3.97 22.28
C ARG A 340 -18.63 -4.66 21.89
N ALA A 341 -18.18 -4.45 20.66
CA ALA A 341 -16.83 -4.82 20.27
C ALA A 341 -15.85 -3.80 20.88
N GLY A 342 -14.79 -4.27 21.54
CA GLY A 342 -13.64 -3.47 21.97
C GLY A 342 -13.89 -2.27 22.89
N GLN A 343 -12.79 -1.65 23.35
CA GLN A 343 -12.86 -0.46 24.21
C GLN A 343 -13.16 0.84 23.45
N ARG A 344 -12.98 0.89 22.13
CA ARG A 344 -12.93 2.13 21.32
C ARG A 344 -14.01 2.33 20.23
N PHE A 345 -15.11 1.58 20.22
CA PHE A 345 -16.09 1.70 19.14
C PHE A 345 -17.26 2.66 19.47
N SER A 346 -17.69 3.41 18.45
CA SER A 346 -18.73 4.44 18.46
C SER A 346 -20.11 3.94 18.00
N ASN A 347 -20.23 2.67 17.58
CA ASN A 347 -21.49 2.03 17.22
C ASN A 347 -21.81 0.88 18.19
N LEU A 348 -23.07 0.77 18.58
CA LEU A 348 -23.59 -0.23 19.51
C LEU A 348 -24.55 -1.14 18.73
N TYR A 349 -24.41 -2.46 18.81
CA TYR A 349 -25.23 -3.39 18.01
C TYR A 349 -26.26 -4.07 18.90
N VAL A 350 -27.50 -4.13 18.42
CA VAL A 350 -28.62 -4.77 19.11
C VAL A 350 -29.19 -5.87 18.23
N LEU A 351 -29.35 -7.07 18.80
CA LEU A 351 -30.05 -8.17 18.17
C LEU A 351 -31.49 -8.21 18.70
N ARG A 352 -32.48 -8.06 17.81
CA ARG A 352 -33.92 -8.14 18.10
C ARG A 352 -34.59 -9.06 17.10
N GLU A 353 -35.27 -10.11 17.57
CA GLU A 353 -36.05 -11.03 16.72
C GLU A 353 -35.29 -11.55 15.48
N GLY A 354 -33.98 -11.84 15.63
CA GLY A 354 -33.13 -12.33 14.54
C GLY A 354 -32.65 -11.26 13.55
N ARG A 355 -32.92 -9.97 13.82
CA ARG A 355 -32.46 -8.82 13.05
C ARG A 355 -31.42 -8.02 13.83
N VAL A 356 -30.40 -7.53 13.13
CA VAL A 356 -29.33 -6.70 13.69
C VAL A 356 -29.67 -5.23 13.48
N ALA A 357 -29.57 -4.42 14.53
CA ALA A 357 -29.72 -2.97 14.46
C ALA A 357 -28.47 -2.27 14.98
N VAL A 358 -28.05 -1.19 14.31
CA VAL A 358 -26.95 -0.33 14.76
C VAL A 358 -27.53 0.86 15.52
N VAL A 359 -27.22 0.94 16.81
CA VAL A 359 -27.54 2.05 17.69
C VAL A 359 -26.34 3.01 17.70
N ARG A 360 -26.58 4.25 17.25
CA ARG A 360 -25.61 5.34 17.42
C ARG A 360 -25.96 6.14 18.67
N PRO A 361 -24.98 6.57 19.47
CA PRO A 361 -25.21 7.63 20.45
C PRO A 361 -25.44 8.94 19.68
N GLY A 362 -26.70 9.39 19.61
CA GLY A 362 -27.08 10.65 18.95
C GLY A 362 -27.38 11.76 19.95
N GLU A 363 -26.90 12.95 19.64
CA GLU A 363 -27.20 14.23 20.30
C GLU A 363 -28.72 14.47 20.35
N GLY A 364 -29.27 14.67 21.56
CA GLY A 364 -30.68 15.02 21.78
C GLY A 364 -31.66 13.85 21.60
N ASP A 365 -32.19 13.36 22.72
CA ASP A 365 -33.35 12.46 22.81
C ASP A 365 -33.25 11.08 22.15
N GLY A 366 -32.10 10.39 22.27
CA GLY A 366 -32.05 8.91 22.32
C GLY A 366 -32.75 8.15 21.18
N ALA A 367 -32.96 8.78 20.02
CA ALA A 367 -33.74 8.22 18.94
C ALA A 367 -32.97 7.06 18.27
N VAL A 368 -33.44 5.85 18.50
CA VAL A 368 -32.94 4.64 17.83
C VAL A 368 -33.38 4.70 16.37
N GLN A 369 -32.44 4.88 15.44
CA GLN A 369 -32.71 4.62 14.02
C GLN A 369 -32.54 3.13 13.75
N GLU A 370 -33.63 2.38 13.70
CA GLU A 370 -33.64 1.03 13.15
C GLU A 370 -33.49 1.12 11.62
N ARG A 371 -32.44 0.51 11.08
CA ARG A 371 -32.23 0.38 9.62
C ARG A 371 -31.94 -1.06 9.30
N ASP A 372 -32.45 -1.53 8.15
CA ASP A 372 -32.17 -2.86 7.63
C ASP A 372 -30.66 -3.01 7.32
N PRO A 373 -29.96 -3.99 7.93
CA PRO A 373 -28.56 -4.29 7.63
C PRO A 373 -28.27 -4.43 6.14
N GLN A 374 -29.19 -4.99 5.35
CA GLN A 374 -29.02 -5.21 3.91
C GLN A 374 -28.94 -3.91 3.09
N ALA A 375 -29.43 -2.79 3.64
CA ALA A 375 -29.39 -1.49 2.95
C ALA A 375 -28.05 -0.75 3.10
N TRP A 376 -27.17 -1.21 4.00
CA TRP A 376 -25.89 -0.57 4.33
C TRP A 376 -24.68 -1.49 4.16
N LEU A 377 -24.87 -2.77 4.44
CA LEU A 377 -23.95 -3.84 4.12
C LEU A 377 -24.21 -4.19 2.66
N GLY A 378 -23.18 -4.50 1.86
CA GLY A 378 -23.44 -5.20 0.61
C GLY A 378 -24.24 -6.49 0.87
N LEU A 379 -24.79 -7.10 -0.18
CA LEU A 379 -25.40 -8.42 -0.06
C LEU A 379 -24.45 -9.32 0.75
N ASP A 380 -24.95 -9.81 1.88
CA ASP A 380 -24.31 -10.73 2.84
C ASP A 380 -23.36 -10.16 3.93
N GLY A 381 -23.51 -8.90 4.34
CA GLY A 381 -23.10 -8.51 5.70
C GLY A 381 -21.67 -7.98 5.85
N ILE A 382 -21.03 -7.61 4.75
CA ILE A 382 -19.73 -6.93 4.72
C ILE A 382 -19.95 -5.49 4.26
N SER A 383 -19.63 -4.50 5.11
CA SER A 383 -19.71 -3.07 4.73
C SER A 383 -18.38 -2.62 4.16
N THR A 384 -18.38 -2.18 2.91
CA THR A 384 -17.20 -1.64 2.22
C THR A 384 -17.15 -0.10 2.24
N ARG A 385 -18.06 0.59 2.94
CA ARG A 385 -18.12 2.06 2.94
C ARG A 385 -17.99 2.67 4.33
N ARG A 386 -16.86 3.39 4.48
CA ARG A 386 -16.43 4.34 5.54
C ARG A 386 -16.04 3.73 6.88
N HIS A 387 -14.72 3.79 7.12
CA HIS A 387 -13.95 3.55 8.35
C HIS A 387 -14.00 2.12 8.91
N ARG A 388 -12.88 1.38 8.72
CA ARG A 388 -12.54 0.06 9.28
C ARG A 388 -13.58 -1.05 9.08
N CYS A 389 -13.25 -2.02 8.23
CA CYS A 389 -14.12 -3.18 8.01
C CYS A 389 -14.26 -3.99 9.32
N ASP A 390 -15.47 -4.12 9.83
CA ASP A 390 -15.81 -5.15 10.82
C ASP A 390 -16.33 -6.38 10.07
N VAL A 391 -15.80 -7.57 10.37
CA VAL A 391 -16.37 -8.83 9.90
C VAL A 391 -17.46 -9.25 10.88
N ILE A 392 -18.71 -9.26 10.41
CA ILE A 392 -19.87 -9.65 11.24
C ILE A 392 -20.23 -11.10 10.93
N ALA A 393 -20.01 -12.01 11.87
CA ALA A 393 -20.45 -13.40 11.77
C ALA A 393 -21.70 -13.64 12.62
N ARG A 394 -22.64 -14.45 12.11
CA ARG A 394 -23.92 -14.75 12.78
C ARG A 394 -24.08 -16.26 12.94
N SER A 395 -24.38 -16.69 14.17
CA SER A 395 -24.99 -18.00 14.44
C SER A 395 -26.45 -17.80 14.90
N ASP A 396 -27.21 -18.88 15.06
CA ASP A 396 -28.62 -18.83 15.45
C ASP A 396 -28.88 -18.19 16.82
N ALA A 397 -27.84 -18.02 17.65
CA ALA A 397 -27.94 -17.45 19.00
C ALA A 397 -26.97 -16.29 19.27
N GLU A 398 -25.98 -16.04 18.40
CA GLU A 398 -24.90 -15.10 18.68
C GLU A 398 -24.48 -14.30 17.45
N LEU A 399 -24.15 -13.03 17.68
CA LEU A 399 -23.54 -12.15 16.69
C LEU A 399 -22.10 -11.83 17.11
N TRP A 400 -21.19 -11.91 16.16
CA TRP A 400 -19.77 -11.66 16.34
C TRP A 400 -19.39 -10.49 15.45
N ALA A 401 -18.73 -9.48 15.99
CA ALA A 401 -18.13 -8.41 15.21
C ALA A 401 -16.62 -8.42 15.48
N ILE A 402 -15.84 -8.62 14.42
CA ILE A 402 -14.39 -8.78 14.49
C ILE A 402 -13.73 -7.64 13.74
N ASP A 403 -12.88 -6.90 14.45
CA ASP A 403 -12.02 -5.87 13.86
C ASP A 403 -11.06 -6.52 12.84
N TYR A 404 -11.01 -5.99 11.62
CA TYR A 404 -10.20 -6.55 10.53
C TYR A 404 -8.70 -6.59 10.83
N ASP A 405 -8.17 -5.60 11.57
CA ASP A 405 -6.75 -5.57 11.94
C ASP A 405 -6.45 -6.66 13.00
N GLN A 406 -7.40 -6.91 13.92
CA GLN A 406 -7.30 -8.03 14.87
C GLN A 406 -7.47 -9.39 14.22
N LEU A 407 -8.36 -9.52 13.22
CA LEU A 407 -8.50 -10.74 12.43
C LEU A 407 -7.19 -11.05 11.69
N LEU A 408 -6.57 -10.03 11.07
CA LEU A 408 -5.28 -10.18 10.42
C LEU A 408 -4.15 -10.53 11.39
N ALA A 409 -4.18 -9.99 12.61
CA ALA A 409 -3.23 -10.36 13.66
C ALA A 409 -3.43 -11.81 14.12
N ALA A 410 -4.67 -12.25 14.37
CA ALA A 410 -4.99 -13.63 14.74
C ALA A 410 -4.67 -14.63 13.62
N ALA A 411 -4.93 -14.26 12.36
CA ALA A 411 -4.61 -15.05 11.17
C ALA A 411 -3.10 -15.27 10.96
N ARG A 412 -2.24 -14.39 11.49
CA ARG A 412 -0.79 -14.58 11.48
C ARG A 412 -0.33 -15.65 12.48
N GLU A 413 -1.07 -15.80 13.58
CA GLU A 413 -0.78 -16.80 14.61
C GLU A 413 -1.46 -18.16 14.30
N GLN A 414 -2.56 -18.15 13.54
CA GLN A 414 -3.34 -19.34 13.16
C GLN A 414 -3.66 -19.33 11.65
N PRO A 415 -2.75 -19.88 10.81
CA PRO A 415 -2.86 -19.82 9.35
C PRO A 415 -4.12 -20.49 8.77
N GLU A 416 -4.69 -21.47 9.49
CA GLU A 416 -5.93 -22.15 9.09
C GLU A 416 -7.16 -21.22 9.06
N LEU A 417 -7.19 -20.19 9.92
CA LEU A 417 -8.26 -19.18 9.91
C LEU A 417 -8.17 -18.26 8.69
N LEU A 418 -6.95 -17.97 8.22
CA LEU A 418 -6.74 -17.19 7.00
C LEU A 418 -7.23 -17.95 5.76
N ALA A 419 -7.00 -19.27 5.72
CA ALA A 419 -7.43 -20.13 4.62
C ALA A 419 -8.97 -20.22 4.54
N LEU A 420 -9.65 -20.41 5.68
CA LEU A 420 -11.12 -20.38 5.78
C LEU A 420 -11.70 -19.03 5.32
N PHE A 421 -11.04 -17.93 5.65
CA PHE A 421 -11.46 -16.58 5.25
C PHE A 421 -11.25 -16.32 3.76
N ILE A 422 -10.12 -16.76 3.19
CA ILE A 422 -9.85 -16.66 1.76
C ILE A 422 -10.80 -17.53 0.95
N ASP A 423 -11.09 -18.76 1.39
CA ASP A 423 -12.04 -19.65 0.73
C ASP A 423 -13.47 -19.10 0.76
N ALA A 424 -13.89 -18.48 1.88
CA ALA A 424 -15.17 -17.79 1.96
C ALA A 424 -15.27 -16.61 0.98
N LEU A 425 -14.20 -15.82 0.84
CA LEU A 425 -14.13 -14.73 -0.14
C LEU A 425 -14.08 -15.23 -1.60
N ALA A 426 -13.42 -16.35 -1.85
CA ALA A 426 -13.24 -16.93 -3.19
C ALA A 426 -14.51 -17.62 -3.71
N GLN A 427 -15.29 -18.29 -2.84
CA GLN A 427 -16.58 -18.88 -3.21
C GLN A 427 -17.63 -17.83 -3.54
N GLU A 428 -17.52 -16.64 -2.95
CA GLU A 428 -18.45 -15.52 -3.16
C GLU A 428 -18.14 -14.75 -4.45
N ALA A 429 -16.86 -14.56 -4.80
CA ALA A 429 -16.46 -13.95 -6.06
C ALA A 429 -16.84 -14.77 -7.32
N ALA A 430 -17.21 -16.04 -7.13
CA ALA A 430 -17.62 -16.96 -8.18
C ALA A 430 -19.15 -17.05 -8.38
N ARG A 431 -19.95 -16.38 -7.55
CA ARG A 431 -21.41 -16.25 -7.67
C ARG A 431 -21.78 -14.87 -8.20
#